data_AF-A0A6N9P4W3-F1
#
_entry.id   AF-A0A6N9P4W3-F1
#
_cell.length_a   1.000
_cell.length_b   1.000
_cell.length_c   1.000
_cell.angle_alpha   90.00
_cell.angle_beta   90.00
_cell.angle_gamma   90.00
#
_symmetry.space_group_name_H-M   'P 1'
#
loop_
_entity.id
_entity.type
_entity.pdbx_description
1 polymer ?
#
loop_
_entity_poly.entity_id
_entity_poly.type
_entity_poly.pdbx_seq_one_letter_code
_entity_poly.pdbx_strand_id
1 'polypeptide(L)'
;MAKSKKPPKKRHTGKAPSFKKQVDARAAQAGLTQLPTMALVATIDTMIGILRDRGHKIRDWDEKDKVVQKMKYIGGKVYILAPREPSETEAGDGESREHDTGQ
;
A
#
# COMPACT_ATOMS: atom_id res chain seq x y z
N MET A 1 -62.75 -16.90 18.63
CA MET A 1 -61.30 -16.81 18.91
C MET A 1 -60.55 -16.76 17.58
N ALA A 2 -60.02 -15.59 17.21
CA ALA A 2 -59.43 -15.32 15.90
C ALA A 2 -57.91 -15.59 15.91
N LYS A 3 -57.38 -16.30 14.90
CA LYS A 3 -55.93 -16.47 14.69
C LYS A 3 -55.48 -15.59 13.51
N SER A 4 -54.84 -14.47 13.83
CA SER A 4 -54.25 -13.54 12.86
C SER A 4 -52.91 -14.09 12.35
N LYS A 5 -52.78 -14.29 11.03
CA LYS A 5 -51.53 -14.70 10.37
C LYS A 5 -50.74 -13.45 9.98
N LYS A 6 -49.59 -13.20 10.61
CA LYS A 6 -48.65 -12.14 10.21
C LYS A 6 -47.87 -12.54 8.95
N PRO A 7 -47.68 -11.65 7.96
CA PRO A 7 -46.89 -11.95 6.77
C PRO A 7 -45.37 -11.90 7.07
N PRO A 8 -44.52 -12.60 6.29
CA PRO A 8 -43.08 -12.62 6.52
C PRO A 8 -42.44 -11.27 6.14
N LYS A 9 -41.57 -10.76 7.02
CA LYS A 9 -40.75 -9.55 6.80
C LYS A 9 -39.87 -9.75 5.57
N LYS A 10 -40.04 -8.91 4.54
CA LYS A 10 -39.11 -8.81 3.40
C LYS A 10 -37.74 -8.40 3.94
N ARG A 11 -36.76 -9.28 3.76
CA ARG A 11 -35.35 -9.03 4.07
C ARG A 11 -34.86 -7.99 3.04
N HIS A 12 -34.58 -6.77 3.48
CA HIS A 12 -33.89 -5.79 2.64
C HIS A 12 -32.50 -6.35 2.32
N THR A 13 -32.31 -6.85 1.10
CA THR A 13 -30.97 -7.06 0.54
C THR A 13 -30.39 -5.68 0.29
N GLY A 14 -29.65 -5.16 1.27
CA GLY A 14 -28.84 -3.96 1.09
C GLY A 14 -27.93 -4.19 -0.11
N LYS A 15 -28.14 -3.42 -1.17
CA LYS A 15 -27.28 -3.43 -2.34
C LYS A 15 -25.89 -3.02 -1.87
N ALA A 16 -24.92 -3.93 -1.97
CA ALA A 16 -23.53 -3.64 -1.59
C ALA A 16 -23.06 -2.37 -2.33
N PRO A 17 -22.31 -1.47 -1.67
CA PRO A 17 -21.83 -0.26 -2.31
C PRO A 17 -20.94 -0.67 -3.49
N SER A 18 -21.35 -0.26 -4.69
CA SER A 18 -20.57 -0.48 -5.90
C SER A 18 -19.36 0.44 -5.86
N PHE A 19 -18.19 -0.11 -5.54
CA PHE A 19 -16.90 0.60 -5.45
C PHE A 19 -16.35 1.09 -6.82
N LYS A 20 -17.15 1.07 -7.88
CA LYS A 20 -16.72 1.45 -9.23
C LYS A 20 -17.07 2.90 -9.54
N LYS A 21 -16.53 3.84 -8.77
CA LYS A 21 -16.24 5.17 -9.31
C LYS A 21 -14.80 5.14 -9.77
N GLN A 22 -14.60 4.76 -11.02
CA GLN A 22 -13.32 4.91 -11.69
C GLN A 22 -12.94 6.40 -11.63
N VAL A 23 -11.81 6.70 -10.99
CA VAL A 23 -11.27 8.06 -11.01
C VAL A 23 -10.97 8.37 -12.48
N ASP A 24 -11.49 9.49 -12.99
CA ASP A 24 -11.15 9.94 -14.34
C ASP A 24 -9.67 10.36 -14.34
N ALA A 25 -8.82 9.45 -14.81
CA ALA A 25 -7.38 9.62 -14.86
C ALA A 25 -6.98 10.85 -15.70
N ARG A 26 -7.80 11.22 -16.70
CA ARG A 26 -7.51 12.34 -17.61
C ARG A 26 -7.74 13.68 -16.92
N ALA A 27 -8.81 13.78 -16.13
CA ALA A 27 -9.07 14.98 -15.32
C ALA A 27 -7.99 15.18 -14.24
N ALA A 28 -7.55 14.09 -13.59
CA ALA A 28 -6.45 14.15 -12.62
C ALA A 28 -5.11 14.56 -13.28
N GLN A 29 -4.84 14.07 -14.49
CA GLN A 29 -3.61 14.38 -15.22
C GLN A 29 -3.46 15.88 -15.52
N ALA A 30 -4.54 16.55 -15.95
CA ALA A 30 -4.49 17.96 -16.36
C ALA A 30 -4.08 18.93 -15.23
N GLY A 31 -4.45 18.61 -13.99
CA GLY A 31 -4.03 19.39 -12.82
C GLY A 31 -2.58 19.10 -12.43
N LEU A 32 -2.13 17.85 -12.56
CA LEU A 32 -0.79 17.44 -12.18
C LEU A 32 0.28 17.93 -13.17
N THR A 33 0.00 18.02 -14.46
CA THR A 33 0.99 18.46 -15.47
C THR A 33 1.50 19.88 -15.29
N GLN A 34 0.80 20.73 -14.55
CA GLN A 34 1.20 22.13 -14.30
C GLN A 34 2.13 22.27 -13.08
N LEU A 35 2.28 21.22 -12.28
CA LEU A 35 3.09 21.27 -11.06
C LEU A 35 4.59 21.25 -11.39
N PRO A 36 5.42 22.02 -10.66
CA PRO A 36 6.86 21.85 -10.69
C PRO A 36 7.26 20.41 -10.34
N THR A 37 8.35 19.91 -10.92
CA THR A 37 8.84 18.54 -10.69
C THR A 37 8.97 18.20 -9.19
N MET A 38 9.46 19.15 -8.38
CA MET A 38 9.55 18.98 -6.93
C MET A 38 8.19 18.70 -6.27
N ALA A 39 7.15 19.41 -6.70
CA ALA A 39 5.80 19.25 -6.17
C ALA A 39 5.19 17.91 -6.62
N LEU A 40 5.47 17.48 -7.86
CA LEU A 40 5.08 16.14 -8.34
C LEU A 40 5.73 15.04 -7.50
N VAL A 41 7.04 15.15 -7.25
CA VAL A 41 7.77 14.19 -6.42
C VAL A 41 7.23 14.14 -5.00
N ALA A 42 6.96 15.29 -4.37
CA ALA A 42 6.37 15.35 -3.03
C ALA A 42 4.96 14.75 -2.99
N THR A 43 4.17 14.97 -4.04
CA THR A 43 2.82 14.39 -4.18
C THR A 43 2.90 12.87 -4.28
N ILE A 44 3.80 12.33 -5.10
CA ILE A 44 4.02 10.89 -5.22
C ILE A 44 4.52 10.29 -3.90
N ASP A 45 5.47 10.94 -3.23
CA ASP A 45 5.97 10.49 -1.92
C ASP A 45 4.85 10.39 -0.87
N THR A 46 3.95 11.37 -0.88
CA THR A 46 2.75 11.39 -0.02
C THR A 46 1.82 10.22 -0.36
N MET A 47 1.57 9.97 -1.65
CA MET A 47 0.74 8.84 -2.09
C MET A 47 1.34 7.48 -1.72
N ILE A 48 2.68 7.34 -1.81
CA ILE A 48 3.41 6.15 -1.33
C ILE A 48 3.12 5.93 0.15
N GLY A 49 3.23 6.98 0.98
CA GLY A 49 2.90 6.92 2.41
C GLY A 49 1.46 6.47 2.67
N ILE A 50 0.49 7.11 2.02
CA ILE A 50 -0.94 6.77 2.17
C ILE A 50 -1.22 5.31 1.78
N LEU A 51 -0.63 4.80 0.70
CA LEU A 51 -0.81 3.41 0.28
C LEU A 51 -0.23 2.45 1.32
N ARG A 52 0.96 2.75 1.83
CA ARG A 52 1.60 1.97 2.89
C ARG A 52 0.74 1.93 4.16
N ASP A 53 0.21 3.08 4.59
CA ASP A 53 -0.65 3.17 5.78
C ASP A 53 -1.96 2.38 5.61
N ARG A 54 -2.41 2.18 4.36
CA ARG A 54 -3.54 1.31 3.99
C ARG A 54 -3.16 -0.17 3.83
N GLY A 55 -1.91 -0.54 4.10
CA GLY A 55 -1.41 -1.91 3.95
C GLY A 55 -1.00 -2.30 2.53
N HIS A 56 -0.94 -1.36 1.60
CA HIS A 56 -0.52 -1.61 0.22
C HIS A 56 0.95 -1.23 0.02
N LYS A 57 1.81 -2.23 -0.09
CA LYS A 57 3.22 -2.05 -0.48
C LYS A 57 3.32 -1.92 -2.00
N ILE A 58 4.07 -0.92 -2.47
CA ILE A 58 4.43 -0.80 -3.88
C ILE A 58 5.69 -1.64 -4.10
N ARG A 59 5.56 -2.72 -4.87
CA ARG A 59 6.65 -3.67 -5.16
C ARG A 59 7.11 -3.50 -6.60
N ASP A 60 8.39 -3.77 -6.83
CA ASP A 60 8.90 -3.96 -8.18
C ASP A 60 8.25 -5.21 -8.81
N TRP A 61 7.98 -5.16 -10.12
CA TRP A 61 7.33 -6.27 -10.80
C TRP A 61 8.29 -7.44 -11.07
N ASP A 62 9.56 -7.16 -11.32
CA ASP A 62 10.54 -8.20 -11.61
C ASP A 62 11.20 -8.70 -10.31
N GLU A 63 11.40 -7.81 -9.35
CA GLU A 63 12.00 -8.09 -8.05
C GLU A 63 10.98 -7.87 -6.92
N LYS A 64 10.10 -8.86 -6.69
CA LYS A 64 8.97 -8.73 -5.74
C LYS A 64 9.39 -8.44 -4.29
N ASP A 65 10.64 -8.70 -3.94
CA ASP A 65 11.26 -8.39 -2.65
C ASP A 65 11.61 -6.91 -2.50
N LYS A 66 11.77 -6.15 -3.59
CA LYS A 66 11.99 -4.70 -3.55
C LYS A 66 10.70 -3.95 -3.28
N VAL A 67 10.68 -3.19 -2.20
CA VAL A 67 9.52 -2.37 -1.79
C VAL A 67 9.86 -0.90 -1.80
N VAL A 68 9.14 -0.11 -2.60
CA VAL A 68 9.29 1.35 -2.63
C VAL A 68 8.81 1.96 -1.31
N GLN A 69 9.72 2.62 -0.60
CA GLN A 69 9.43 3.29 0.68
C GLN A 69 9.30 4.81 0.55
N LYS A 70 10.03 5.41 -0.40
CA LYS A 70 10.13 6.86 -0.55
C LYS A 70 10.52 7.26 -1.98
N MET A 71 10.12 8.45 -2.40
CA MET A 71 10.64 9.14 -3.59
C MET A 71 11.28 10.48 -3.19
N LYS A 72 12.40 10.84 -3.83
CA LYS A 72 13.11 12.11 -3.59
C LYS A 72 13.64 12.71 -4.90
N TYR A 73 13.76 14.03 -4.90
CA TYR A 73 14.47 14.78 -5.94
C TYR A 73 15.82 15.26 -5.39
N ILE A 74 16.90 14.88 -6.05
CA ILE A 74 18.28 15.17 -5.62
C ILE A 74 19.08 15.55 -6.86
N GLY A 75 19.74 16.71 -6.85
CA GLY A 75 20.65 17.12 -7.92
C GLY A 75 20.05 17.11 -9.32
N GLY A 76 18.78 17.48 -9.48
CA GLY A 76 18.12 17.51 -10.80
C GLY A 76 17.45 16.19 -11.21
N LYS A 77 17.56 15.13 -10.41
CA LYS A 77 17.09 13.78 -10.74
C LYS A 77 16.12 13.25 -9.70
N VAL A 78 15.19 12.39 -10.14
CA VAL A 78 14.23 11.70 -9.27
C VAL A 78 14.78 10.31 -8.92
N TYR A 79 14.72 9.97 -7.63
CA TYR A 79 15.17 8.70 -7.09
C TYR A 79 14.08 8.05 -6.23
N ILE A 80 14.07 6.73 -6.20
CA ILE A 80 13.26 5.94 -5.25
C ILE A 80 14.18 5.25 -4.24
N LEU A 81 13.73 5.15 -3.00
CA LEU A 81 14.31 4.26 -2.00
C LEU A 81 13.48 2.97 -2.00
N ALA A 82 14.07 1.87 -2.48
CA ALA A 82 13.40 0.59 -2.61
C ALA A 82 14.29 -0.56 -2.08
N PRO A 83 14.45 -0.69 -0.75
CA PRO A 83 15.19 -1.81 -0.18
C PRO A 83 14.50 -3.14 -0.46
N ARG A 84 15.30 -4.20 -0.46
CA ARG A 84 14.81 -5.58 -0.46
C ARG A 84 14.33 -5.93 0.94
N GLU A 85 13.15 -6.51 1.04
CA GLU A 85 12.69 -7.10 2.30
C GLU A 85 13.47 -8.39 2.55
N PRO A 86 13.97 -8.64 3.78
CA PRO A 86 14.63 -9.89 4.11
C PRO A 86 13.65 -11.03 3.88
N SER A 87 14.08 -12.03 3.12
CA SER A 87 13.32 -13.28 2.99
C SER A 87 13.34 -14.00 4.34
N GLU A 88 12.24 -14.68 4.70
CA GLU A 88 12.11 -15.41 5.98
C GLU A 88 13.24 -16.44 6.19
N THR A 89 13.94 -16.84 5.13
CA THR A 89 15.06 -17.77 5.15
C THR A 89 16.36 -17.20 5.75
N GLU A 90 16.55 -15.87 5.80
CA GLU A 90 17.82 -15.27 6.27
C GLU A 90 17.82 -14.85 7.73
N ALA A 91 16.71 -15.06 8.45
CA ALA A 91 16.61 -14.74 9.88
C ALA A 91 17.11 -15.87 10.81
N GLY A 92 17.67 -16.94 10.26
CA GLY A 92 17.91 -18.21 10.96
C GLY A 92 19.37 -18.61 11.24
N ASP A 93 20.37 -17.79 10.88
CA ASP A 93 21.79 -18.16 11.06
C ASP A 93 22.54 -17.11 11.90
N GLY A 94 22.00 -16.85 13.09
CA GLY A 94 22.74 -16.18 14.16
C GLY A 94 23.42 -17.24 15.01
N GLU A 95 24.63 -17.65 14.60
CA GLU A 95 25.53 -18.54 15.34
C GLU A 95 25.59 -18.10 16.81
N SER A 96 24.93 -18.88 17.68
CA SER A 96 25.01 -18.70 19.12
C SER A 96 26.38 -19.15 19.57
N ARG A 97 27.32 -18.21 19.64
CA ARG A 97 28.66 -18.45 20.16
C ARG A 97 28.57 -18.81 21.64
N GLU A 98 28.51 -20.09 21.90
CA GLU A 98 28.69 -20.73 23.20
C GLU A 98 30.01 -20.25 23.83
N HIS A 99 29.88 -19.41 24.84
CA HIS A 99 31.00 -19.02 25.70
C HIS A 99 31.22 -20.15 26.71
N ASP A 100 32.08 -21.10 26.35
CA ASP A 100 32.66 -22.04 27.30
C ASP A 100 33.52 -21.27 28.31
N THR A 101 33.04 -21.21 29.55
CA THR A 101 33.81 -20.69 30.69
C THR A 101 34.42 -21.89 31.40
N GLY A 102 35.53 -22.37 30.83
CA GLY A 102 36.40 -23.35 31.48
C GLY A 102 37.01 -22.77 32.77
N GLN A 103 36.80 -23.50 33.86
CA GLN A 103 37.41 -23.30 35.18
C GLN A 103 38.90 -23.66 35.18
#